data_AF-A0A2P2KSV4-F1
#
_entry.id   AF-A0A2P2KSV4-F1
#
_cell.length_a   1.000
_cell.length_b   1.000
_cell.length_c   1.000
_cell.angle_alpha   90.00
_cell.angle_beta   90.00
_cell.angle_gamma   90.00
#
_symmetry.space_group_name_H-M   'P 1'
#
loop_
_entity.id
_entity.type
_entity.pdbx_description
1 polymer ?
#
loop_
_entity_poly.entity_id
_entity_poly.type
_entity_poly.pdbx_seq_one_letter_code
_entity_poly.pdbx_strand_id
1 'polypeptide(L)'
;MGQTEKVNSYISLFKATMLSQILTHDLRWLAVDKVSSSLFFNQKDCRYIRVMALPVSNSGKKLIQIDVSSDTVCPWCFVGKRNMDKAIAASKDRFDFEIRWHPFFLEPSAPKEGVNKLQFYREKFGSQADGIHAQMAEIFRGFGLEYSMAGLTGNTLDSHRLLYFAGQHDLDKQHNLTEELFLGYFTQAKYIGDREFLLECARKVGLEGAADFLEDPNNGVKEV
;
A
#
# COMPACT_ATOMS: atom_id res chain seq x y z
N MET A 1 -28.58 -4.65 11.89
CA MET A 1 -27.61 -4.13 12.88
C MET A 1 -26.22 -4.79 12.80
N GLY A 2 -25.88 -5.64 11.81
CA GLY A 2 -24.65 -6.48 11.86
C GLY A 2 -23.43 -6.06 11.02
N GLN A 3 -23.44 -4.93 10.30
CA GLN A 3 -22.31 -4.47 9.46
C GLN A 3 -21.59 -3.24 10.05
N THR A 4 -22.33 -2.26 10.59
CA THR A 4 -21.77 -1.02 11.16
C THR A 4 -20.83 -1.27 12.35
N GLU A 5 -21.13 -2.27 13.19
CA GLU A 5 -20.25 -2.67 14.30
C GLU A 5 -18.93 -3.26 13.81
N LYS A 6 -18.92 -4.01 12.70
CA LYS A 6 -17.69 -4.57 12.12
C LYS A 6 -16.78 -3.47 11.60
N VAL A 7 -17.31 -2.50 10.86
CA VAL A 7 -16.53 -1.35 10.34
C VAL A 7 -15.90 -0.55 11.50
N ASN A 8 -16.66 -0.28 12.56
CA ASN A 8 -16.14 0.41 13.74
C ASN A 8 -15.06 -0.41 14.49
N SER A 9 -15.21 -1.74 14.56
CA SER A 9 -14.19 -2.64 15.12
C SER A 9 -12.87 -2.58 14.33
N TYR A 10 -12.91 -2.62 13.00
CA TYR A 10 -11.71 -2.50 12.15
C TYR A 10 -11.04 -1.12 12.28
N ILE A 11 -11.81 -0.02 12.33
CA ILE A 11 -11.27 1.34 12.52
C ILE A 11 -10.58 1.47 13.89
N SER A 12 -11.11 0.82 14.93
CA SER A 12 -10.51 0.80 16.28
C SER A 12 -9.20 -0.01 16.30
N LEU A 13 -9.18 -1.19 15.67
CA LEU A 13 -7.99 -2.05 15.61
C LEU A 13 -6.82 -1.39 14.89
N PHE A 14 -7.06 -0.79 13.71
CA PHE A 14 -6.00 -0.14 12.92
C PHE A 14 -5.35 1.05 13.65
N LYS A 15 -6.12 1.82 14.43
CA LYS A 15 -5.58 2.92 15.25
C LYS A 15 -4.71 2.43 16.40
N ALA A 16 -5.02 1.29 17.01
CA ALA A 16 -4.33 0.79 18.19
C ALA A 16 -2.95 0.16 17.85
N THR A 17 -2.88 -0.64 16.77
CA THR A 17 -1.69 -1.46 16.48
C THR A 17 -0.51 -0.64 15.94
N MET A 18 -0.75 0.42 15.17
CA MET A 18 0.34 1.18 14.52
C MET A 18 1.08 2.14 15.46
N LEU A 19 0.45 2.57 16.57
CA LEU A 19 1.03 3.52 17.52
C LEU A 19 1.86 2.86 18.65
N SER A 20 1.60 1.58 18.98
CA SER A 20 2.27 0.92 20.11
C SER A 20 3.67 0.36 19.81
N GLN A 21 4.03 0.19 18.54
CA GLN A 21 5.29 -0.45 18.13
C GLN A 21 6.42 0.53 17.73
N ILE A 22 6.16 1.85 17.75
CA ILE A 22 7.13 2.87 17.31
C ILE A 22 7.84 3.57 18.50
N LEU A 23 7.32 3.45 19.73
CA LEU A 23 7.81 4.22 20.90
C LEU A 23 8.52 3.40 21.99
N THR A 24 8.75 2.11 21.77
CA THR A 24 9.57 1.27 22.66
C THR A 24 10.73 0.67 21.86
N HIS A 25 11.93 1.25 22.01
CA HIS A 25 13.25 0.59 22.15
C HIS A 25 14.39 1.63 22.17
N ASP A 26 14.82 1.94 23.39
CA ASP A 26 16.18 2.31 23.83
C ASP A 26 17.01 3.36 23.03
N LEU A 27 16.94 4.61 23.48
CA LEU A 27 18.01 5.61 23.30
C LEU A 27 19.02 5.50 24.45
N ARG A 28 20.07 4.68 24.28
CA ARG A 28 21.15 4.59 25.29
C ARG A 28 22.52 4.24 24.71
N TRP A 29 23.22 5.24 24.17
CA TRP A 29 24.67 5.21 23.98
C TRP A 29 25.28 6.54 24.40
N LEU A 30 26.05 6.51 25.51
CA LEU A 30 26.87 7.62 25.98
C LEU A 30 28.35 7.32 25.72
N ALA A 31 29.09 8.38 25.41
CA ALA A 31 30.44 8.40 24.85
C ALA A 31 31.56 7.78 25.71
N VAL A 32 32.49 7.10 25.03
CA VAL A 32 33.88 6.73 25.40
C VAL A 32 34.63 6.52 24.05
N ASP A 33 35.81 7.06 23.72
CA ASP A 33 36.66 8.09 24.34
C ASP A 33 37.47 8.85 23.24
N LYS A 34 38.36 9.77 23.64
CA LYS A 34 39.44 10.35 22.81
C LYS A 34 40.75 9.54 22.95
N VAL A 35 41.47 9.34 21.85
CA VAL A 35 42.95 9.22 21.90
C VAL A 35 43.60 10.07 20.80
N SER A 36 44.62 10.82 21.19
CA SER A 36 45.44 11.67 20.34
C SER A 36 46.69 10.91 19.88
N SER A 37 47.16 11.16 18.66
CA SER A 37 48.48 11.75 18.39
C SER A 37 49.03 11.38 17.01
N SER A 38 49.60 12.39 16.35
CA SER A 38 50.41 12.25 15.15
C SER A 38 51.77 11.63 15.48
N LEU A 39 52.27 10.74 14.63
CA LEU A 39 53.71 10.53 14.45
C LEU A 39 54.00 10.01 13.05
N PHE A 40 54.80 10.76 12.30
CA PHE A 40 55.42 10.32 11.05
C PHE A 40 56.38 9.17 11.35
N PHE A 41 56.37 8.08 10.57
CA PHE A 41 57.53 7.22 10.45
C PHE A 41 57.74 6.68 9.04
N ASN A 42 59.01 6.36 8.76
CA ASN A 42 59.60 6.35 7.43
C ASN A 42 59.44 5.01 6.70
N GLN A 43 59.36 5.06 5.36
CA GLN A 43 59.08 3.94 4.48
C GLN A 43 60.36 3.16 4.11
N LYS A 44 60.54 1.95 4.65
CA LYS A 44 61.48 0.94 4.13
C LYS A 44 60.96 -0.49 4.26
N ASP A 45 60.94 -1.19 3.13
CA ASP A 45 60.92 -2.64 2.91
C ASP A 45 60.16 -3.56 3.90
N CYS A 46 58.93 -3.92 3.51
CA CYS A 46 58.42 -5.26 3.81
C CYS A 46 57.55 -5.78 2.65
N ARG A 47 57.95 -6.89 2.02
CA ARG A 47 57.10 -7.59 1.04
C ARG A 47 56.00 -8.33 1.79
N TYR A 48 54.92 -7.64 2.11
CA TYR A 48 53.70 -8.27 2.61
C TYR A 48 52.66 -8.42 1.52
N ILE A 49 52.07 -9.62 1.45
CA ILE A 49 50.96 -9.93 0.55
C ILE A 49 49.82 -8.96 0.89
N ARG A 50 49.50 -8.06 -0.04
CA ARG A 50 48.35 -7.17 0.10
C ARG A 50 47.07 -7.96 -0.16
N VAL A 51 46.68 -8.79 0.80
CA VAL A 51 45.31 -9.27 0.92
C VAL A 51 44.45 -8.03 1.16
N MET A 52 43.89 -7.48 0.08
CA MET A 52 42.79 -6.54 0.16
C MET A 52 41.59 -7.33 0.69
N ALA A 53 41.52 -7.48 2.01
CA ALA A 53 40.27 -7.74 2.70
C ALA A 53 39.39 -6.51 2.47
N LEU A 54 38.69 -6.51 1.33
CA LEU A 54 37.53 -5.65 1.14
C LEU A 54 36.60 -5.96 2.32
N PRO A 55 36.15 -4.95 3.09
CA PRO A 55 35.02 -5.15 3.97
C PRO A 55 33.79 -5.31 3.07
N VAL A 56 33.56 -6.54 2.61
CA VAL A 56 32.24 -6.95 2.17
C VAL A 56 31.40 -6.96 3.44
N SER A 57 30.81 -5.81 3.76
CA SER A 57 29.86 -5.66 4.84
C SER A 57 28.62 -6.46 4.46
N ASN A 58 28.65 -7.75 4.79
CA ASN A 58 27.53 -8.65 4.56
C ASN A 58 26.44 -8.37 5.61
N SER A 59 25.75 -7.26 5.41
CA SER A 59 24.46 -6.96 6.03
C SER A 59 23.45 -6.72 4.92
N GLY A 60 23.16 -7.79 4.15
CA GLY A 60 21.92 -7.82 3.38
C GLY A 60 20.77 -7.50 4.33
N LYS A 61 19.88 -6.59 3.93
CA LYS A 61 18.80 -6.13 4.80
C LYS A 61 17.89 -7.30 5.13
N LYS A 62 17.22 -7.22 6.28
CA LYS A 62 16.23 -8.24 6.63
C LYS A 62 15.00 -8.03 5.75
N LEU A 63 14.61 -9.08 5.02
CA LEU A 63 13.36 -9.12 4.27
C LEU A 63 12.16 -9.18 5.23
N ILE A 64 11.14 -8.36 4.97
CA ILE A 64 9.84 -8.38 5.64
C ILE A 64 8.77 -8.63 4.58
N GLN A 65 8.00 -9.71 4.76
CA GLN A 65 6.79 -9.97 3.99
C GLN A 65 5.58 -9.29 4.67
N ILE A 66 4.74 -8.63 3.87
CA ILE A 66 3.54 -7.91 4.32
C ILE A 66 2.36 -8.33 3.45
N ASP A 67 1.44 -9.10 4.04
CA ASP A 67 0.17 -9.48 3.42
C ASP A 67 -0.93 -8.48 3.81
N VAL A 68 -1.56 -7.86 2.81
CA VAL A 68 -2.55 -6.79 2.98
C VAL A 68 -3.90 -7.18 2.37
N SER A 69 -4.87 -7.55 3.20
CA SER A 69 -6.27 -7.70 2.77
C SER A 69 -6.90 -6.32 2.54
N SER A 70 -7.42 -6.08 1.33
CA SER A 70 -7.87 -4.75 0.90
C SER A 70 -9.05 -4.82 -0.06
N ASP A 71 -9.93 -3.81 -0.03
CA ASP A 71 -10.93 -3.59 -1.08
C ASP A 71 -10.60 -2.30 -1.84
N THR A 72 -10.72 -2.31 -3.16
CA THR A 72 -10.34 -1.18 -4.03
C THR A 72 -11.24 0.04 -3.86
N VAL A 73 -12.44 -0.15 -3.30
CA VAL A 73 -13.39 0.92 -2.91
C VAL A 73 -13.32 1.33 -1.44
N CYS A 74 -12.40 0.77 -0.64
CA CYS A 74 -12.26 1.11 0.78
C CYS A 74 -11.33 2.33 1.01
N PRO A 75 -11.85 3.50 1.46
CA PRO A 75 -11.01 4.68 1.65
C PRO A 75 -9.96 4.48 2.75
N TRP A 76 -10.27 3.68 3.78
CA TRP A 76 -9.32 3.34 4.84
C TRP A 76 -8.17 2.43 4.35
N CYS A 77 -8.40 1.59 3.34
CA CYS A 77 -7.31 0.82 2.72
C CYS A 77 -6.33 1.74 1.98
N PHE A 78 -6.81 2.80 1.32
CA PHE A 78 -5.92 3.79 0.70
C PHE A 78 -5.12 4.59 1.75
N VAL A 79 -5.78 5.04 2.82
CA VAL A 79 -5.10 5.69 3.96
C VAL A 79 -4.06 4.75 4.59
N GLY A 80 -4.39 3.47 4.74
CA GLY A 80 -3.47 2.42 5.20
C GLY A 80 -2.26 2.27 4.29
N LYS A 81 -2.46 2.18 2.98
CA LYS A 81 -1.38 2.17 1.98
C LYS A 81 -0.46 3.38 2.12
N ARG A 82 -1.01 4.59 2.11
CA ARG A 82 -0.21 5.83 2.21
C ARG A 82 0.64 5.91 3.49
N ASN A 83 0.17 5.34 4.60
CA ASN A 83 0.93 5.26 5.84
C ASN A 83 1.97 4.13 5.83
N MET A 84 1.66 2.99 5.21
CA MET A 84 2.59 1.88 4.98
C MET A 84 3.77 2.33 4.10
N ASP A 85 3.49 3.01 2.98
CA ASP A 85 4.51 3.52 2.05
C ASP A 85 5.46 4.50 2.74
N LYS A 86 4.93 5.37 3.61
CA LYS A 86 5.74 6.28 4.45
C LYS A 86 6.65 5.51 5.41
N ALA A 87 6.15 4.45 6.07
CA ALA A 87 6.93 3.62 6.99
C ALA A 87 8.03 2.81 6.28
N ILE A 88 7.72 2.27 5.09
CA ILE A 88 8.69 1.60 4.21
C ILE A 88 9.78 2.58 3.77
N ALA A 89 9.39 3.75 3.25
CA ALA A 89 10.35 4.77 2.82
C ALA A 89 11.28 5.25 3.94
N ALA A 90 10.79 5.30 5.18
CA ALA A 90 11.53 5.68 6.38
C ALA A 90 12.44 4.56 6.96
N SER A 91 12.35 3.32 6.45
CA SER A 91 13.09 2.16 6.97
C SER A 91 13.80 1.30 5.91
N LYS A 92 13.79 1.78 4.64
CA LYS A 92 14.40 1.15 3.47
C LYS A 92 15.92 0.96 3.52
N ASP A 93 16.60 1.56 4.49
CA ASP A 93 18.02 1.39 4.78
C ASP A 93 18.29 0.12 5.61
N ARG A 94 17.29 -0.34 6.38
CA ARG A 94 17.37 -1.47 7.32
C ARG A 94 16.65 -2.74 6.85
N PHE A 95 15.58 -2.57 6.08
CA PHE A 95 14.71 -3.65 5.61
C PHE A 95 14.50 -3.60 4.11
N ASP A 96 14.33 -4.78 3.51
CA ASP A 96 13.73 -4.96 2.20
C ASP A 96 12.31 -5.50 2.41
N PHE A 97 11.40 -5.25 1.45
CA PHE A 97 9.97 -5.54 1.64
C PHE A 97 9.41 -6.33 0.45
N GLU A 98 8.60 -7.35 0.75
CA GLU A 98 7.72 -8.02 -0.19
C GLU A 98 6.28 -7.75 0.23
N ILE A 99 5.49 -7.10 -0.62
CA ILE A 99 4.11 -6.71 -0.30
C ILE A 99 3.15 -7.50 -1.18
N ARG A 100 2.17 -8.16 -0.58
CA ARG A 100 1.16 -8.98 -1.27
C ARG A 100 -0.22 -8.42 -0.96
N TRP A 101 -0.92 -7.97 -1.99
CA TRP A 101 -2.30 -7.51 -1.87
C TRP A 101 -3.25 -8.67 -2.08
N HIS A 102 -4.12 -8.87 -1.09
CA HIS A 102 -5.14 -9.91 -1.07
C HIS A 102 -6.52 -9.28 -1.16
N PRO A 103 -7.44 -9.89 -1.92
CA PRO A 103 -8.77 -9.33 -2.12
C PRO A 103 -9.60 -9.38 -0.85
N PHE A 104 -10.43 -8.37 -0.68
CA PHE A 104 -11.49 -8.31 0.31
C PHE A 104 -12.68 -7.61 -0.32
N PHE A 105 -13.90 -8.12 -0.11
CA PHE A 105 -15.12 -7.55 -0.68
C PHE A 105 -15.97 -6.93 0.43
N LEU A 106 -16.07 -5.60 0.46
CA LEU A 106 -16.96 -4.86 1.36
C LEU A 106 -18.44 -5.04 1.00
N GLU A 107 -18.73 -5.25 -0.29
CA GLU A 107 -20.07 -5.49 -0.80
C GLU A 107 -20.05 -6.49 -1.97
N PRO A 108 -19.96 -7.81 -1.71
CA PRO A 108 -19.91 -8.83 -2.75
C PRO A 108 -21.15 -8.82 -3.67
N SER A 109 -22.28 -8.32 -3.17
CA SER A 109 -23.55 -8.26 -3.89
C SER A 109 -23.72 -7.00 -4.76
N ALA A 110 -22.72 -6.12 -4.80
CA ALA A 110 -22.82 -4.86 -5.53
C ALA A 110 -23.01 -5.07 -7.05
N PRO A 111 -23.86 -4.28 -7.72
CA PRO A 111 -24.12 -4.37 -9.16
C PRO A 111 -22.87 -4.07 -10.01
N LYS A 112 -22.81 -4.66 -11.21
CA LYS A 112 -21.70 -4.47 -12.16
C LYS A 112 -21.84 -3.19 -12.98
N GLU A 113 -23.08 -2.78 -13.26
CA GLU A 113 -23.45 -1.51 -13.86
C GLU A 113 -23.11 -0.29 -12.99
N GLY A 114 -22.89 -0.51 -11.70
CA GLY A 114 -22.59 0.53 -10.72
C GLY A 114 -23.82 1.33 -10.26
N VAL A 115 -23.66 2.01 -9.13
CA VAL A 115 -24.66 2.89 -8.51
C VAL A 115 -24.01 4.22 -8.14
N ASN A 116 -24.81 5.28 -7.98
CA ASN A 116 -24.31 6.60 -7.59
C ASN A 116 -23.58 6.51 -6.24
N LYS A 117 -22.29 6.86 -6.22
CA LYS A 117 -21.42 6.68 -5.04
C LYS A 117 -21.89 7.47 -3.82
N LEU A 118 -22.30 8.73 -4.01
CA LEU A 118 -22.80 9.57 -2.92
C LEU A 118 -24.12 9.06 -2.34
N GLN A 119 -25.05 8.62 -3.20
CA GLN A 119 -26.32 8.04 -2.77
C GLN A 119 -26.10 6.73 -1.99
N PHE A 120 -25.29 5.81 -2.53
CA PHE A 120 -24.96 4.54 -1.86
C PHE A 120 -24.39 4.75 -0.45
N TYR A 121 -23.48 5.71 -0.27
CA TYR A 121 -22.95 6.03 1.06
C TYR A 121 -24.00 6.64 1.99
N ARG A 122 -24.91 7.49 1.49
CA ARG A 122 -26.02 8.04 2.28
C ARG A 122 -27.03 6.99 2.69
N GLU A 123 -27.32 6.02 1.84
CA GLU A 123 -28.16 4.87 2.17
C GLU A 123 -27.47 3.94 3.20
N LYS A 124 -26.16 3.70 3.06
CA LYS A 124 -25.38 2.81 3.94
C LYS A 124 -25.10 3.39 5.33
N PHE A 125 -24.87 4.71 5.44
CA PHE A 125 -24.47 5.38 6.68
C PHE A 125 -25.49 6.38 7.25
N GLY A 126 -26.59 6.66 6.53
CA GLY A 126 -27.65 7.57 6.96
C GLY A 126 -27.13 8.98 7.27
N SER A 127 -27.58 9.54 8.39
CA SER A 127 -27.20 10.88 8.86
C SER A 127 -25.70 11.06 9.15
N GLN A 128 -24.93 9.98 9.27
CA GLN A 128 -23.48 10.05 9.51
C GLN A 128 -22.67 10.25 8.22
N ALA A 129 -23.26 9.99 7.04
CA ALA A 129 -22.55 9.96 5.77
C ALA A 129 -21.76 11.23 5.47
N ASP A 130 -22.41 12.40 5.56
CA ASP A 130 -21.75 13.68 5.24
C ASP A 130 -20.62 14.02 6.25
N GLY A 131 -20.74 13.62 7.52
CA GLY A 131 -19.67 13.75 8.52
C GLY A 131 -18.48 12.83 8.25
N ILE A 132 -18.74 11.57 7.86
CA ILE A 132 -17.71 10.62 7.44
C ILE A 132 -16.98 11.13 6.19
N HIS A 133 -17.70 11.69 5.22
CA HIS A 133 -17.11 12.29 4.01
C HIS A 133 -16.23 13.50 4.34
N ALA A 134 -16.70 14.40 5.21
CA ALA A 134 -15.93 15.56 5.65
C ALA A 134 -14.63 15.17 6.38
N GLN A 135 -14.69 14.15 7.25
CA GLN A 135 -13.50 13.60 7.90
C GLN A 135 -12.53 12.98 6.89
N MET A 136 -13.03 12.22 5.92
CA MET A 136 -12.16 11.59 4.91
C MET A 136 -11.50 12.62 3.99
N ALA A 137 -12.22 13.69 3.62
CA ALA A 137 -11.65 14.79 2.85
C ALA A 137 -10.50 15.50 3.57
N GLU A 138 -10.59 15.70 4.89
CA GLU A 138 -9.48 16.25 5.67
C GLU A 138 -8.26 15.33 5.72
N ILE A 139 -8.49 14.01 5.86
CA ILE A 139 -7.40 13.02 5.82
C ILE A 139 -6.69 13.02 4.46
N PHE A 140 -7.44 13.10 3.37
CA PHE A 140 -6.89 13.17 2.01
C PHE A 140 -6.13 14.48 1.76
N ARG A 141 -6.62 15.63 2.24
CA ARG A 141 -5.86 16.89 2.24
C ARG A 141 -4.52 16.77 2.96
N GLY A 142 -4.47 16.01 4.07
CA GLY A 142 -3.23 15.66 4.78
C GLY A 142 -2.21 14.83 3.96
N PHE A 143 -2.62 14.27 2.82
CA PHE A 143 -1.75 13.64 1.83
C PHE A 143 -1.55 14.49 0.55
N GLY A 144 -2.10 15.71 0.49
CA GLY A 144 -2.08 16.56 -0.70
C GLY A 144 -3.05 16.10 -1.81
N LEU A 145 -4.11 15.37 -1.44
CA LEU A 145 -5.10 14.82 -2.37
C LEU A 145 -6.48 15.43 -2.12
N GLU A 146 -7.26 15.66 -3.18
CA GLU A 146 -8.67 16.01 -3.08
C GLU A 146 -9.55 14.75 -3.10
N TYR A 147 -10.45 14.63 -2.12
CA TYR A 147 -11.34 13.48 -1.98
C TYR A 147 -12.65 13.69 -2.75
N SER A 148 -12.92 12.83 -3.72
CA SER A 148 -14.07 12.90 -4.60
C SER A 148 -15.12 11.84 -4.27
N MET A 149 -16.33 12.32 -3.92
CA MET A 149 -17.54 11.48 -3.80
C MET A 149 -18.34 11.40 -5.11
N ALA A 150 -17.87 12.00 -6.20
CA ALA A 150 -18.51 11.92 -7.52
C ALA A 150 -18.25 10.57 -8.22
N GLY A 151 -19.06 10.26 -9.22
CA GLY A 151 -18.98 9.02 -10.01
C GLY A 151 -19.79 7.85 -9.41
N LEU A 152 -19.44 6.64 -9.84
CA LEU A 152 -20.11 5.40 -9.46
C LEU A 152 -19.29 4.58 -8.46
N THR A 153 -19.98 3.76 -7.68
CA THR A 153 -19.43 2.63 -6.90
C THR A 153 -20.17 1.36 -7.27
N GLY A 154 -19.61 0.19 -7.00
CA GLY A 154 -20.19 -1.07 -7.45
C GLY A 154 -19.26 -2.25 -7.21
N ASN A 155 -19.43 -3.28 -8.03
CA ASN A 155 -18.68 -4.52 -7.92
C ASN A 155 -17.16 -4.32 -8.10
N THR A 156 -16.35 -4.91 -7.20
CA THR A 156 -14.88 -4.80 -7.25
C THR A 156 -14.18 -6.03 -7.83
N LEU A 157 -14.91 -7.06 -8.27
CA LEU A 157 -14.35 -8.34 -8.74
C LEU A 157 -13.28 -8.15 -9.81
N ASP A 158 -13.56 -7.41 -10.87
CA ASP A 158 -12.62 -7.27 -11.99
C ASP A 158 -11.35 -6.47 -11.61
N SER A 159 -11.46 -5.55 -10.63
CA SER A 159 -10.30 -4.88 -10.05
C SER A 159 -9.45 -5.80 -9.17
N HIS A 160 -10.07 -6.71 -8.43
CA HIS A 160 -9.39 -7.73 -7.63
C HIS A 160 -8.73 -8.80 -8.50
N ARG A 161 -9.41 -9.25 -9.56
CA ARG A 161 -8.87 -10.15 -10.59
C ARG A 161 -7.62 -9.55 -11.24
N LEU A 162 -7.65 -8.26 -11.58
CA LEU A 162 -6.49 -7.55 -12.15
C LEU A 162 -5.34 -7.41 -11.14
N LEU A 163 -5.63 -7.14 -9.86
CA LEU A 163 -4.61 -7.11 -8.81
C LEU A 163 -4.00 -8.49 -8.57
N TYR A 164 -4.79 -9.57 -8.59
CA TYR A 164 -4.29 -10.94 -8.55
C TYR A 164 -3.34 -11.22 -9.71
N PHE A 165 -3.75 -10.90 -10.94
CA PHE A 165 -2.93 -11.05 -12.16
C PHE A 165 -1.61 -10.26 -12.06
N ALA A 166 -1.66 -9.00 -11.62
CA ALA A 166 -0.46 -8.20 -11.37
C ALA A 166 0.50 -8.91 -10.39
N GLY A 167 -0.02 -9.45 -9.30
CA GLY A 167 0.76 -10.15 -8.27
C GLY A 167 1.36 -11.49 -8.72
N GLN A 168 0.82 -12.13 -9.77
CA GLN A 168 1.47 -13.30 -10.41
C GLN A 168 2.68 -12.91 -11.27
N HIS A 169 2.69 -11.69 -11.81
CA HIS A 169 3.78 -11.19 -12.65
C HIS A 169 4.88 -10.50 -11.84
N ASP A 170 4.50 -9.58 -10.95
CA ASP A 170 5.42 -8.67 -10.26
C ASP A 170 4.71 -7.98 -9.07
N LEU A 171 5.26 -8.13 -7.86
CA LEU A 171 4.67 -7.54 -6.63
C LEU A 171 4.75 -6.01 -6.60
N ASP A 172 5.78 -5.40 -7.19
CA ASP A 172 5.88 -3.95 -7.29
C ASP A 172 4.84 -3.43 -8.29
N LYS A 173 4.57 -4.15 -9.39
CA LYS A 173 3.45 -3.83 -10.29
C LYS A 173 2.11 -3.97 -9.59
N GLN A 174 1.90 -5.01 -8.77
CA GLN A 174 0.68 -5.14 -7.96
C GLN A 174 0.52 -3.95 -7.00
N HIS A 175 1.58 -3.59 -6.28
CA HIS A 175 1.55 -2.50 -5.32
C HIS A 175 1.31 -1.13 -5.98
N ASN A 176 1.93 -0.87 -7.13
CA ASN A 176 1.72 0.34 -7.91
C ASN A 176 0.33 0.37 -8.57
N LEU A 177 -0.21 -0.78 -8.99
CA LEU A 177 -1.56 -0.87 -9.54
C LEU A 177 -2.61 -0.52 -8.48
N THR A 178 -2.43 -0.99 -7.25
CA THR A 178 -3.29 -0.61 -6.11
C THR A 178 -3.33 0.91 -5.92
N GLU A 179 -2.21 1.62 -6.10
CA GLU A 179 -2.15 3.08 -6.04
C GLU A 179 -2.96 3.75 -7.17
N GLU A 180 -2.77 3.32 -8.41
CA GLU A 180 -3.50 3.87 -9.56
C GLU A 180 -5.02 3.66 -9.48
N LEU A 181 -5.45 2.48 -9.02
CA LEU A 181 -6.87 2.17 -8.81
C LEU A 181 -7.47 3.07 -7.71
N PHE A 182 -6.77 3.23 -6.58
CA PHE A 182 -7.20 4.11 -5.50
C PHE A 182 -7.26 5.58 -5.94
N LEU A 183 -6.25 6.10 -6.64
CA LEU A 183 -6.25 7.46 -7.15
C LEU A 183 -7.41 7.70 -8.12
N GLY A 184 -7.63 6.80 -9.09
CA GLY A 184 -8.74 6.94 -10.04
C GLY A 184 -10.11 6.97 -9.35
N TYR A 185 -10.36 6.04 -8.43
CA TYR A 185 -11.66 5.93 -7.75
C TYR A 185 -11.91 7.05 -6.71
N PHE A 186 -10.90 7.41 -5.91
CA PHE A 186 -11.06 8.38 -4.81
C PHE A 186 -10.79 9.82 -5.18
N THR A 187 -10.01 10.14 -6.21
CA THR A 187 -9.69 11.55 -6.56
C THR A 187 -10.19 11.94 -7.96
N GLN A 188 -10.30 10.98 -8.90
CA GLN A 188 -10.65 11.24 -10.31
C GLN A 188 -12.08 10.83 -10.69
N ALA A 189 -12.89 10.35 -9.73
CA ALA A 189 -14.27 9.90 -9.94
C ALA A 189 -14.45 8.76 -10.97
N LYS A 190 -13.39 7.99 -11.26
CA LYS A 190 -13.43 6.80 -12.13
C LYS A 190 -14.26 5.70 -11.47
N TYR A 191 -14.97 4.91 -12.28
CA TYR A 191 -15.71 3.75 -11.78
C TYR A 191 -14.80 2.52 -11.74
N ILE A 192 -14.78 1.81 -10.61
CA ILE A 192 -13.87 0.68 -10.38
C ILE A 192 -14.19 -0.57 -11.24
N GLY A 193 -15.43 -0.68 -11.73
CA GLY A 193 -15.87 -1.74 -12.66
C GLY A 193 -15.73 -1.37 -14.14
N ASP A 194 -15.18 -0.19 -14.48
CA ASP A 194 -14.94 0.21 -15.86
C ASP A 194 -13.66 -0.46 -16.40
N ARG A 195 -13.84 -1.36 -17.38
CA ARG A 195 -12.75 -2.08 -18.05
C ARG A 195 -11.70 -1.12 -18.65
N GLU A 196 -12.11 -0.03 -19.27
CA GLU A 196 -11.15 0.89 -19.92
C GLU A 196 -10.28 1.61 -18.89
N PHE A 197 -10.85 1.98 -17.75
CA PHE A 197 -10.11 2.50 -16.59
C PHE A 197 -9.15 1.45 -16.01
N LEU A 198 -9.60 0.20 -15.81
CA LEU A 198 -8.73 -0.89 -15.33
C LEU A 198 -7.52 -1.11 -16.27
N LEU A 199 -7.73 -1.07 -17.58
CA LEU A 199 -6.66 -1.19 -18.59
C LEU A 199 -5.81 0.10 -18.72
N GLU A 200 -6.35 1.28 -18.42
CA GLU A 200 -5.58 2.52 -18.24
C GLU A 200 -4.57 2.36 -17.09
N CYS A 201 -5.01 1.89 -15.92
CA CYS A 201 -4.16 1.66 -14.76
C CYS A 201 -3.11 0.57 -15.01
N ALA A 202 -3.49 -0.55 -15.63
CA ALA A 202 -2.56 -1.62 -16.00
C ALA A 202 -1.42 -1.12 -16.91
N ARG A 203 -1.73 -0.27 -17.89
CA ARG A 203 -0.72 0.32 -18.80
C ARG A 203 0.25 1.25 -18.06
N LYS A 204 -0.22 2.06 -17.10
CA LYS A 204 0.64 2.97 -16.33
C LYS A 204 1.72 2.24 -15.51
N VAL A 205 1.43 1.02 -15.06
CA VAL A 205 2.38 0.19 -14.30
C VAL A 205 3.14 -0.84 -15.17
N GLY A 206 2.97 -0.79 -16.50
CA GLY A 206 3.63 -1.72 -17.42
C GLY A 206 3.18 -3.18 -17.25
N LEU A 207 1.89 -3.41 -16.95
CA LEU A 207 1.29 -4.74 -16.85
C LEU A 207 0.71 -5.17 -18.20
N GLU A 208 1.52 -5.91 -18.96
CA GLU A 208 1.15 -6.53 -20.24
C GLU A 208 0.17 -7.71 -20.03
N GLY A 209 -0.60 -8.07 -21.06
CA GLY A 209 -1.58 -9.18 -21.01
C GLY A 209 -2.86 -8.90 -20.21
N ALA A 210 -2.98 -7.74 -19.56
CA ALA A 210 -4.15 -7.38 -18.75
C ALA A 210 -5.49 -7.36 -19.52
N ALA A 211 -5.46 -7.01 -20.81
CA ALA A 211 -6.64 -7.03 -21.67
C ALA A 211 -7.15 -8.47 -21.86
N ASP A 212 -6.29 -9.34 -22.38
CA ASP A 212 -6.57 -10.76 -22.63
C ASP A 212 -6.99 -11.47 -21.33
N PHE A 213 -6.29 -11.20 -20.22
CA PHE A 213 -6.62 -11.78 -18.92
C PHE A 213 -8.04 -11.40 -18.46
N LEU A 214 -8.44 -10.13 -18.59
CA LEU A 214 -9.77 -9.67 -18.21
C LEU A 214 -10.85 -10.02 -19.25
N GLU A 215 -10.51 -10.47 -20.47
CA GLU A 215 -11.49 -10.81 -21.51
C GLU A 215 -12.29 -12.06 -21.16
N ASP A 216 -11.62 -13.13 -20.71
CA ASP A 216 -12.32 -14.28 -20.13
C ASP A 216 -12.86 -13.90 -18.74
N PRO A 217 -14.19 -13.95 -18.50
CA PRO A 217 -14.77 -13.60 -17.21
C PRO A 217 -14.43 -14.58 -16.07
N ASN A 218 -13.86 -15.76 -16.37
CA ASN A 218 -13.52 -16.79 -15.38
C ASN A 218 -12.09 -16.66 -14.82
N ASN A 219 -11.20 -15.96 -15.53
CA ASN A 219 -9.79 -15.82 -15.15
C ASN A 219 -9.64 -15.15 -13.78
N GLY A 220 -8.97 -15.81 -12.83
CA GLY A 220 -8.74 -15.28 -11.48
C GLY A 220 -9.95 -15.29 -10.54
N VAL A 221 -11.10 -15.86 -10.93
CA VAL A 221 -12.34 -15.83 -10.12
C VAL A 221 -12.34 -16.83 -8.95
N LYS A 222 -11.48 -17.85 -8.97
CA LYS A 222 -11.38 -18.82 -7.85
C LYS A 222 -10.35 -18.39 -6.81
N GLU A 223 -9.47 -17.47 -7.23
CA GLU A 223 -8.32 -16.98 -6.51
C GLU A 223 -8.62 -15.67 -5.76
N VAL A 224 -9.79 -15.06 -6.00
CA VAL A 224 -10.26 -13.82 -5.35
C VAL A 224 -11.56 -14.01 -4.56
#